data_AF-A0A2V9K9M4-F1
#
_entry.id   AF-A0A2V9K9M4-F1
#
_cell.length_a   1.000
_cell.length_b   1.000
_cell.length_c   1.000
_cell.angle_alpha   90.00
_cell.angle_beta   90.00
_cell.angle_gamma   90.00
#
_symmetry.space_group_name_H-M   'P 1'
#
loop_
_entity.id
_entity.type
_entity.pdbx_description
1 polymer ?
#
loop_
_entity_poly.entity_id
_entity_poly.type
_entity_poly.pdbx_seq_one_letter_code
_entity_poly.pdbx_strand_id
1 'polypeptide(L)'
;MTAAQVQAVWLKQALVRQGQYGDFPAHARRLQADLVKILQLARQRYPNLRLAYLSSRIYGGYATTPLNPEPYAYEGAFSARWVIQAQVAGDRELNYDPKRGEVRAPLVLWGPYLWADGRSPRKPDGLTWERSDLVERDGTHPSPAGREKVARLLLDFLKKDPTSRPWFVRR
;
A
#
# COMPACT_ATOMS: atom_id res chain seq x y z
N MET A 1 19.64 10.15 -9.00
CA MET A 1 18.50 10.66 -8.21
C MET A 1 18.99 10.98 -6.80
N THR A 2 18.77 12.19 -6.30
CA THR A 2 19.09 12.57 -4.91
C THR A 2 17.86 12.45 -4.02
N ALA A 3 18.06 12.42 -2.70
CA ALA A 3 16.94 12.40 -1.74
C ALA A 3 16.01 13.62 -1.89
N ALA A 4 16.57 14.78 -2.25
CA ALA A 4 15.81 16.00 -2.48
C ALA A 4 14.94 15.97 -3.75
N GLN A 5 15.21 15.06 -4.70
CA GLN A 5 14.42 14.93 -5.92
C GLN A 5 13.13 14.11 -5.72
N VAL A 6 13.01 13.37 -4.62
CA VAL A 6 11.83 12.53 -4.35
C VAL A 6 10.68 13.38 -3.83
N GLN A 7 9.58 13.41 -4.57
CA GLN A 7 8.36 14.16 -4.21
C GLN A 7 7.12 13.29 -3.96
N ALA A 8 7.12 12.05 -4.45
CA ALA A 8 6.03 11.10 -4.26
C ALA A 8 6.58 9.70 -4.02
N VAL A 9 5.86 8.88 -3.25
CA VAL A 9 6.16 7.47 -3.03
C VAL A 9 4.91 6.61 -3.19
N TRP A 10 5.06 5.42 -3.76
CA TRP A 10 4.07 4.36 -3.68
C TRP A 10 4.55 3.34 -2.64
N LEU A 11 3.71 3.06 -1.64
CA LEU A 11 4.04 2.18 -0.52
C LEU A 11 3.06 1.01 -0.49
N LYS A 12 3.61 -0.20 -0.59
CA LYS A 12 2.91 -1.46 -0.40
C LYS A 12 3.70 -2.26 0.64
N GLN A 13 3.15 -2.38 1.84
CA GLN A 13 3.83 -3.04 2.96
C GLN A 13 2.92 -4.01 3.70
N ALA A 14 3.58 -4.94 4.38
CA ALA A 14 2.97 -6.19 4.72
C ALA A 14 3.78 -6.91 5.81
N LEU A 15 3.11 -7.40 6.86
CA LEU A 15 3.77 -8.18 7.92
C LEU A 15 4.13 -9.59 7.41
N VAL A 16 5.00 -10.30 8.13
CA VAL A 16 5.19 -11.76 8.00
C VAL A 16 4.77 -12.46 9.29
N ARG A 17 4.33 -13.73 9.20
CA ARG A 17 3.94 -14.55 10.36
C ARG A 17 2.95 -13.84 11.29
N GLN A 18 1.84 -13.37 10.73
CA GLN A 18 0.95 -12.38 11.33
C GLN A 18 0.26 -12.88 12.59
N GLY A 19 -0.01 -14.19 12.67
CA GLY A 19 -0.59 -14.81 13.86
C GLY A 19 0.22 -14.57 15.14
N GLN A 20 1.53 -14.29 15.04
CA GLN A 20 2.35 -13.92 16.21
C GLN A 20 1.95 -12.56 16.83
N TYR A 21 1.23 -11.73 16.08
CA TYR A 21 0.73 -10.43 16.52
C TYR A 21 -0.76 -10.47 16.90
N GLY A 22 -1.39 -11.65 16.89
CA GLY A 22 -2.79 -11.86 17.23
C GLY A 22 -3.77 -11.70 16.06
N ASP A 23 -5.01 -12.10 16.31
CA ASP A 23 -6.11 -12.04 15.34
C ASP A 23 -6.51 -10.60 14.99
N PHE A 24 -7.36 -10.43 13.99
CA PHE A 24 -7.89 -9.11 13.66
C PHE A 24 -8.64 -8.49 14.86
N PRO A 25 -8.39 -7.21 15.22
CA PRO A 25 -7.58 -6.24 14.50
C PRO A 25 -6.12 -6.12 14.96
N ALA A 26 -5.62 -6.96 15.86
CA ALA A 26 -4.31 -6.80 16.51
C ALA A 26 -3.13 -6.75 15.50
N HIS A 27 -2.99 -7.75 14.61
CA HIS A 27 -1.94 -7.70 13.58
C HIS A 27 -2.12 -6.51 12.61
N ALA A 28 -3.36 -6.11 12.31
CA ALA A 28 -3.64 -4.99 11.42
C ALA A 28 -3.29 -3.65 12.10
N ARG A 29 -3.53 -3.51 13.41
CA ARG A 29 -3.06 -2.37 14.21
C ARG A 29 -1.53 -2.32 14.27
N ARG A 30 -0.86 -3.48 14.35
CA ARG A 30 0.59 -3.54 14.22
C ARG A 30 1.07 -3.01 12.86
N LEU A 31 0.47 -3.47 11.76
CA LEU A 31 0.81 -2.98 10.43
C LEU A 31 0.50 -1.47 10.27
N GLN A 32 -0.58 -0.98 10.86
CA GLN A 32 -0.90 0.46 10.89
C GLN A 32 0.24 1.24 11.55
N ALA A 33 0.71 0.82 12.73
CA ALA A 33 1.82 1.47 13.43
C ALA A 33 3.12 1.46 12.60
N ASP A 34 3.43 0.32 11.97
CA ASP A 34 4.62 0.21 11.10
C ASP A 34 4.51 1.13 9.88
N LEU A 35 3.32 1.25 9.27
CA LEU A 35 3.07 2.18 8.15
C LEU A 35 3.25 3.64 8.57
N VAL A 36 2.72 4.06 9.73
CA VAL A 36 2.95 5.42 10.27
C VAL A 36 4.45 5.66 10.44
N LYS A 37 5.18 4.70 11.01
CA LYS A 37 6.62 4.85 11.22
C LYS A 37 7.38 4.97 9.90
N ILE A 38 7.03 4.16 8.90
CA ILE A 38 7.64 4.22 7.55
C ILE A 38 7.39 5.60 6.92
N LEU A 39 6.17 6.14 7.02
CA LEU A 39 5.83 7.46 6.46
C LEU A 39 6.65 8.59 7.11
N GLN A 40 6.84 8.53 8.42
CA GLN A 40 7.67 9.49 9.15
C GLN A 40 9.15 9.38 8.74
N LEU A 41 9.69 8.17 8.69
CA LEU A 41 11.07 7.93 8.25
C LEU A 41 11.28 8.36 6.79
N ALA A 42 10.29 8.13 5.92
CA ALA A 42 10.33 8.57 4.54
C ALA A 42 10.34 10.10 4.45
N ARG A 43 9.52 10.81 5.25
CA ARG A 43 9.52 12.27 5.29
C ARG A 43 10.84 12.86 5.79
N GLN A 44 11.49 12.21 6.74
CA GLN A 44 12.82 12.60 7.23
C GLN A 44 13.89 12.37 6.17
N ARG A 45 13.86 11.22 5.49
CA ARG A 45 14.85 10.86 4.46
C ARG A 45 14.69 11.68 3.19
N TYR A 46 13.46 12.04 2.82
CA TYR A 46 13.13 12.73 1.58
C TYR A 46 12.51 14.10 1.91
N PRO A 47 13.32 15.17 1.99
CA PRO A 47 12.87 16.47 2.52
C PRO A 47 11.76 17.12 1.68
N ASN A 48 11.68 16.76 0.40
CA ASN A 48 10.68 17.26 -0.54
C ASN A 48 9.54 16.26 -0.80
N LEU A 49 9.41 15.20 0.00
CA LEU A 49 8.32 14.22 -0.14
C LEU A 49 6.99 14.85 0.26
N ARG A 50 6.06 14.92 -0.71
CA ARG A 50 4.74 15.55 -0.55
C ARG A 50 3.61 14.54 -0.51
N LEU A 51 3.71 13.47 -1.30
CA LEU A 51 2.62 12.49 -1.48
C LEU A 51 3.09 11.07 -1.16
N ALA A 52 2.25 10.31 -0.48
CA ALA A 52 2.41 8.86 -0.31
C ALA A 52 1.12 8.13 -0.69
N TYR A 53 1.20 7.21 -1.64
CA TYR A 53 0.09 6.36 -2.08
C TYR A 53 0.19 5.00 -1.40
N LEU A 54 -0.81 4.63 -0.59
CA LEU A 54 -0.85 3.34 0.08
C LEU A 54 -1.63 2.29 -0.71
N SER A 55 -1.00 1.16 -1.00
CA SER A 55 -1.65 -0.03 -1.53
C SER A 55 -1.58 -1.19 -0.55
N SER A 56 -2.68 -1.94 -0.41
CA SER A 56 -2.68 -3.23 0.28
C SER A 56 -2.04 -4.31 -0.58
N ARG A 57 -1.84 -5.50 0.01
CA ARG A 57 -1.29 -6.65 -0.73
C ARG A 57 -2.23 -7.16 -1.82
N ILE A 58 -1.66 -7.97 -2.71
CA ILE A 58 -2.41 -8.79 -3.68
C ILE A 58 -3.03 -9.99 -2.94
N TYR A 59 -3.87 -10.78 -3.61
CA TYR A 59 -4.53 -11.95 -3.04
C TYR A 59 -3.55 -12.91 -2.35
N GLY A 60 -3.87 -13.33 -1.13
CA GLY A 60 -3.04 -14.24 -0.31
C GLY A 60 -3.53 -15.68 -0.28
N GLY A 61 -4.65 -16.02 -0.93
CA GLY A 61 -5.34 -17.30 -0.71
C GLY A 61 -4.64 -18.51 -1.35
N TYR A 62 -3.58 -18.28 -2.12
CA TYR A 62 -2.73 -19.31 -2.69
C TYR A 62 -1.45 -19.57 -1.86
N ALA A 63 -1.22 -18.81 -0.80
CA ALA A 63 0.00 -18.92 -0.01
C ALA A 63 0.13 -20.32 0.64
N THR A 64 1.28 -20.94 0.48
CA THR A 64 1.63 -22.24 1.10
C THR A 64 2.59 -22.08 2.28
N THR A 65 2.90 -20.83 2.64
CA THR A 65 3.89 -20.46 3.67
C THR A 65 3.30 -19.39 4.59
N PRO A 66 3.84 -19.20 5.81
CA PRO A 66 3.35 -18.17 6.74
C PRO A 66 3.83 -16.75 6.39
N LEU A 67 4.12 -16.47 5.12
CA LEU A 67 4.53 -15.15 4.68
C LEU A 67 3.38 -14.15 4.83
N ASN A 68 2.20 -14.39 4.24
CA ASN A 68 0.94 -13.68 4.53
C ASN A 68 -0.23 -14.31 3.78
N PRO A 69 -0.75 -15.43 4.29
CA PRO A 69 -1.95 -16.02 3.75
C PRO A 69 -3.18 -15.13 4.02
N GLU A 70 -4.31 -15.47 3.39
CA GLU A 70 -5.60 -14.96 3.87
C GLU A 70 -5.92 -15.52 5.27
N PRO A 71 -6.68 -14.79 6.11
CA PRO A 71 -7.33 -13.50 5.83
C PRO A 71 -6.41 -12.27 5.98
N TYR A 72 -5.16 -12.46 6.40
CA TYR A 72 -4.24 -11.36 6.72
C TYR A 72 -3.91 -10.45 5.53
N ALA A 73 -3.95 -10.96 4.29
CA ALA A 73 -3.71 -10.16 3.09
C ALA A 73 -4.86 -9.19 2.81
N TYR A 74 -6.09 -9.68 2.91
CA TYR A 74 -7.30 -8.88 2.89
C TYR A 74 -7.34 -7.85 4.03
N GLU A 75 -7.11 -8.31 5.27
CA GLU A 75 -7.20 -7.48 6.48
C GLU A 75 -6.14 -6.36 6.52
N GLY A 76 -5.01 -6.54 5.84
CA GLY A 76 -3.99 -5.49 5.67
C GLY A 76 -4.54 -4.19 5.05
N ALA A 77 -5.61 -4.25 4.26
CA ALA A 77 -6.26 -3.06 3.69
C ALA A 77 -6.86 -2.14 4.76
N PHE A 78 -7.28 -2.68 5.91
CA PHE A 78 -7.79 -1.89 7.03
C PHE A 78 -6.70 -1.04 7.67
N SER A 79 -5.45 -1.55 7.68
CA SER A 79 -4.29 -0.80 8.18
C SER A 79 -4.07 0.47 7.37
N ALA A 80 -4.04 0.36 6.04
CA ALA A 80 -3.92 1.51 5.14
C ALA A 80 -5.10 2.48 5.32
N ARG A 81 -6.33 1.95 5.43
CA ARG A 81 -7.54 2.75 5.70
C ARG A 81 -7.40 3.58 6.96
N TRP A 82 -6.97 2.96 8.06
CA TRP A 82 -6.86 3.62 9.35
C TRP A 82 -5.77 4.68 9.39
N VAL A 83 -4.65 4.50 8.67
CA VAL A 83 -3.64 5.56 8.50
C VAL A 83 -4.25 6.79 7.82
N ILE A 84 -4.96 6.60 6.71
CA ILE A 84 -5.60 7.69 5.97
C ILE A 84 -6.66 8.37 6.84
N GLN A 85 -7.51 7.60 7.52
CA GLN A 85 -8.53 8.14 8.43
C GLN A 85 -7.91 8.92 9.60
N ALA A 86 -6.81 8.44 10.19
CA ALA A 86 -6.12 9.15 11.26
C ALA A 86 -5.55 10.49 10.77
N GLN A 87 -4.94 10.54 9.59
CA GLN A 87 -4.46 11.81 9.01
C GLN A 87 -5.61 12.79 8.74
N VAL A 88 -6.75 12.31 8.21
CA VAL A 88 -7.95 13.12 8.01
C VAL A 88 -8.50 13.66 9.33
N ALA A 89 -8.50 12.84 10.38
CA ALA A 89 -8.91 13.23 11.73
C ALA A 89 -7.92 14.21 12.41
N GLY A 90 -6.77 14.48 11.81
CA GLY A 90 -5.80 15.45 12.31
C GLY A 90 -4.80 14.89 13.32
N ASP A 91 -4.50 13.59 13.22
CA ASP A 91 -3.40 13.00 13.99
C ASP A 91 -2.09 13.76 13.75
N ARG A 92 -1.51 14.27 14.85
CA ARG A 92 -0.27 15.07 14.83
C ARG A 92 0.92 14.25 14.32
N GLU A 93 0.91 12.93 14.52
CA GLU A 93 1.96 12.03 14.04
C GLU A 93 1.96 11.87 12.52
N LEU A 94 0.87 12.26 11.87
CA LEU A 94 0.68 12.22 10.43
C LEU A 94 0.48 13.62 9.83
N ASN A 95 0.82 14.70 10.55
CA ASN A 95 0.65 16.04 10.03
C ASN A 95 1.49 16.27 8.75
N TYR A 96 0.82 16.69 7.68
CA TYR A 96 1.43 17.04 6.40
C TYR A 96 1.43 18.55 6.12
N ASP A 97 0.67 19.33 6.90
CA ASP A 97 0.45 20.76 6.67
C ASP A 97 1.28 21.60 7.65
N PRO A 98 2.25 22.41 7.18
CA PRO A 98 3.06 23.26 8.05
C PRO A 98 2.24 24.31 8.81
N LYS A 99 1.04 24.67 8.34
CA LYS A 99 0.13 25.58 9.06
C LYS A 99 -0.48 24.94 10.31
N ARG A 100 -0.43 23.62 10.42
CA ARG A 100 -0.99 22.83 11.54
C ARG A 100 0.08 22.36 12.53
N GLY A 101 1.34 22.76 12.34
CA GLY A 101 2.48 22.41 13.18
C GLY A 101 3.60 21.71 12.41
N GLU A 102 4.47 21.01 13.13
CA GLU A 102 5.59 20.26 12.55
C GLU A 102 5.07 19.23 11.52
N VAL A 103 5.67 19.23 10.33
CA VAL A 103 5.34 18.26 9.28
C VAL A 103 6.05 16.94 9.59
N ARG A 104 5.29 15.93 10.02
CA ARG A 104 5.81 14.60 10.38
C ARG A 104 5.64 13.55 9.28
N ALA A 105 4.74 13.75 8.32
CA ALA A 105 4.46 12.80 7.25
C ALA A 105 4.10 13.52 5.93
N PRO A 106 4.19 12.87 4.76
CA PRO A 106 3.57 13.39 3.55
C PRO A 106 2.03 13.32 3.63
N LEU A 107 1.34 13.97 2.69
CA LEU A 107 -0.09 13.70 2.48
C LEU A 107 -0.25 12.25 2.01
N VAL A 108 -1.06 11.48 2.73
CA VAL A 108 -1.30 10.06 2.52
C VAL A 108 -2.61 9.88 1.77
N LEU A 109 -2.54 9.21 0.62
CA LEU A 109 -3.67 8.96 -0.25
C LEU A 109 -3.78 7.46 -0.55
N TRP A 110 -4.95 7.06 -1.03
CA TRP A 110 -5.15 5.72 -1.58
C TRP A 110 -4.31 5.54 -2.84
N GLY A 111 -3.51 4.48 -2.88
CA GLY A 111 -2.89 3.98 -4.10
C GLY A 111 -3.83 3.03 -4.86
N PRO A 112 -3.35 2.39 -5.93
CA PRO A 112 -4.13 1.35 -6.60
C PRO A 112 -4.50 0.25 -5.62
N TYR A 113 -5.78 -0.12 -5.55
CA TYR A 113 -6.20 -1.25 -4.74
C TYR A 113 -5.85 -2.54 -5.49
N LEU A 114 -4.98 -3.37 -4.91
CA LEU A 114 -4.41 -4.53 -5.62
C LEU A 114 -5.10 -5.86 -5.26
N TRP A 115 -5.90 -5.88 -4.20
CA TRP A 115 -6.56 -7.09 -3.73
C TRP A 115 -7.82 -7.38 -4.55
N ALA A 116 -7.99 -8.64 -4.93
CA ALA A 116 -9.22 -9.21 -5.45
C ALA A 116 -9.33 -10.65 -4.94
N ASP A 117 -10.54 -11.18 -4.85
CA ASP A 117 -10.81 -12.50 -4.27
C ASP A 117 -10.49 -13.63 -5.25
N GLY A 118 -9.20 -13.90 -5.45
CA GLY A 118 -8.73 -14.94 -6.37
C GLY A 118 -9.35 -14.79 -7.76
N ARG A 119 -10.03 -15.84 -8.24
CA ARG A 119 -10.68 -15.87 -9.56
C ARG A 119 -12.04 -15.17 -9.60
N SER A 120 -12.58 -14.72 -8.46
CA SER A 120 -13.81 -13.95 -8.40
C SER A 120 -13.54 -12.53 -8.91
N PRO A 121 -14.13 -12.09 -10.04
CA PRO A 121 -13.84 -10.77 -10.59
C PRO A 121 -14.27 -9.66 -9.63
N ARG A 122 -13.34 -8.76 -9.31
CA ARG A 122 -13.64 -7.60 -8.47
C ARG A 122 -14.62 -6.66 -9.18
N LYS A 123 -15.76 -6.37 -8.56
CA LYS A 123 -16.91 -5.71 -9.21
C LYS A 123 -16.58 -4.44 -10.04
N PRO A 124 -15.76 -3.48 -9.57
CA PRO A 124 -15.55 -2.24 -10.31
C PRO A 124 -14.67 -2.35 -11.55
N ASP A 125 -13.79 -3.35 -11.65
CA ASP A 125 -12.75 -3.40 -12.69
C ASP A 125 -12.40 -4.79 -13.21
N GLY A 126 -13.07 -5.83 -12.71
CA GLY A 126 -12.87 -7.22 -13.15
C GLY A 126 -11.53 -7.81 -12.73
N LEU A 127 -10.76 -7.18 -11.83
CA LEU A 127 -9.47 -7.71 -11.40
C LEU A 127 -9.64 -9.13 -10.80
N THR A 128 -8.78 -10.05 -11.23
CA THR A 128 -8.63 -11.40 -10.68
C THR A 128 -7.16 -11.74 -10.46
N TRP A 129 -6.92 -12.69 -9.55
CA TRP A 129 -5.66 -13.35 -9.30
C TRP A 129 -5.80 -14.85 -9.59
N GLU A 130 -5.09 -15.32 -10.60
CA GLU A 130 -4.95 -16.73 -10.93
C GLU A 130 -3.78 -17.33 -10.16
N ARG A 131 -3.77 -18.66 -9.99
CA ARG A 131 -2.63 -19.34 -9.35
C ARG A 131 -1.30 -19.07 -10.08
N SER A 132 -1.34 -18.90 -11.40
CA SER A 132 -0.18 -18.60 -12.25
C SER A 132 0.35 -17.16 -12.09
N ASP A 133 -0.40 -16.26 -11.48
CA ASP A 133 0.09 -14.92 -11.14
C ASP A 133 1.04 -14.94 -9.92
N LEU A 134 1.12 -16.06 -9.21
CA LEU A 134 1.97 -16.25 -8.04
C LEU A 134 3.05 -17.30 -8.35
N VAL A 135 4.21 -17.18 -7.72
CA VAL A 135 5.25 -18.20 -7.88
C VAL A 135 4.76 -19.53 -7.29
N GLU A 136 5.06 -20.62 -7.98
CA GLU A 136 4.61 -21.96 -7.58
C GLU A 136 5.08 -22.33 -6.17
N ARG A 137 6.35 -22.06 -5.88
CA ARG A 137 7.01 -22.44 -4.63
C ARG A 137 6.31 -21.96 -3.35
N ASP A 138 5.79 -20.74 -3.32
CA ASP A 138 5.25 -20.14 -2.09
C ASP A 138 3.83 -19.59 -2.21
N GLY A 139 3.30 -19.44 -3.43
CA GLY A 139 1.96 -18.91 -3.68
C GLY A 139 1.69 -17.52 -3.12
N THR A 140 2.74 -16.77 -2.78
CA THR A 140 2.68 -15.48 -2.12
C THR A 140 3.33 -14.40 -2.97
N HIS A 141 4.53 -14.66 -3.48
CA HIS A 141 5.23 -13.69 -4.31
C HIS A 141 4.66 -13.71 -5.73
N PRO A 142 4.53 -12.54 -6.39
CA PRO A 142 4.07 -12.50 -7.76
C PRO A 142 5.08 -13.15 -8.71
N SER A 143 4.57 -13.99 -9.60
CA SER A 143 5.29 -14.51 -10.78
C SER A 143 5.64 -13.36 -11.73
N PRO A 144 6.43 -13.58 -12.81
CA PRO A 144 6.62 -12.55 -13.83
C PRO A 144 5.30 -11.97 -14.37
N ALA A 145 4.30 -12.82 -14.62
CA ALA A 145 2.98 -12.38 -15.05
C ALA A 145 2.25 -11.56 -13.97
N GLY A 146 2.33 -11.98 -12.71
CA GLY A 146 1.75 -11.22 -11.59
C GLY A 146 2.43 -9.87 -11.37
N ARG A 147 3.75 -9.77 -11.56
CA ARG A 147 4.50 -8.51 -11.47
C ARG A 147 4.05 -7.54 -12.57
N GLU A 148 3.93 -8.04 -13.80
CA GLU A 148 3.42 -7.26 -14.93
C GLU A 148 1.98 -6.78 -14.68
N LYS A 149 1.13 -7.64 -14.10
CA LYS A 149 -0.23 -7.26 -13.69
C LYS A 149 -0.22 -6.13 -12.65
N VAL A 150 0.60 -6.21 -11.60
CA VAL A 150 0.75 -5.13 -10.61
C VAL A 150 1.28 -3.85 -11.26
N ALA A 151 2.29 -3.96 -12.13
CA ALA A 151 2.88 -2.81 -12.81
C ALA A 151 1.86 -2.08 -13.68
N ARG A 152 1.01 -2.81 -14.42
CA ARG A 152 -0.08 -2.23 -15.21
C ARG A 152 -1.12 -1.53 -14.34
N LEU A 153 -1.53 -2.13 -13.21
CA LEU A 153 -2.44 -1.47 -12.26
C LEU A 153 -1.86 -0.16 -11.72
N LEU A 154 -0.57 -0.16 -11.37
CA LEU A 154 0.11 1.05 -10.89
C LEU A 154 0.25 2.12 -11.98
N LEU A 155 0.64 1.71 -13.20
CA LEU A 155 0.78 2.63 -14.32
C LEU A 155 -0.56 3.27 -14.71
N ASP A 156 -1.63 2.47 -14.73
CA ASP A 156 -2.98 2.95 -15.00
C ASP A 156 -3.46 3.92 -13.92
N PHE A 157 -3.23 3.60 -12.64
CA PHE A 157 -3.50 4.52 -11.54
C PHE A 157 -2.77 5.85 -11.75
N LEU A 158 -1.45 5.81 -11.97
CA LEU A 158 -0.65 7.02 -12.11
C LEU A 158 -1.10 7.90 -13.29
N LYS A 159 -1.58 7.30 -14.38
CA LYS A 159 -2.10 7.99 -15.56
C LYS A 159 -3.51 8.54 -15.42
N LYS A 160 -4.34 7.97 -14.53
CA LYS A 160 -5.78 8.24 -14.47
C LYS A 160 -6.21 8.96 -13.20
N ASP A 161 -5.56 8.71 -12.07
CA ASP A 161 -5.94 9.29 -10.79
C ASP A 161 -5.71 10.82 -10.78
N PRO A 162 -6.69 11.63 -10.33
CA PRO A 162 -6.60 13.09 -10.37
C PRO A 162 -5.44 13.66 -9.54
N THR A 163 -4.96 12.93 -8.54
CA THR A 163 -3.87 13.36 -7.66
C THR A 163 -2.48 13.01 -8.20
N SER A 164 -2.40 12.06 -9.15
CA SER A 164 -1.14 11.66 -9.79
C SER A 164 -0.99 12.17 -11.23
N ARG A 165 -2.09 12.15 -12.00
CA ARG A 165 -2.08 12.43 -13.44
C ARG A 165 -1.41 13.76 -13.78
N PRO A 166 -1.70 14.91 -13.14
CA PRO A 166 -1.18 16.21 -13.56
C PRO A 166 0.35 16.31 -13.61
N TRP A 167 1.05 15.55 -12.77
CA TRP A 167 2.52 15.52 -12.74
C TRP A 167 3.11 14.27 -13.38
N PHE A 168 2.35 13.17 -13.51
CA PHE A 168 2.86 11.93 -14.09
C PHE A 168 2.86 11.91 -15.61
N VAL A 169 1.82 12.44 -16.26
CA VAL A 169 1.70 12.40 -17.74
C VAL A 169 2.19 13.66 -18.44
N ARG A 170 2.60 14.68 -17.67
CA ARG A 170 3.13 15.92 -18.20
C ARG A 170 4.51 15.67 -18.79
N ARG A 171 4.70 16.08 -20.04
CA ARG A 171 5.99 16.07 -20.74
C ARG A 171 6.86 17.23 -20.26
#